data_AF-A0A8G0PDH1-F1
#
_entry.id   AF-A0A8G0PDH1-F1
#
_cell.length_a   1.000
_cell.length_b   1.000
_cell.length_c   1.000
_cell.angle_alpha   90.00
_cell.angle_beta   90.00
_cell.angle_gamma   90.00
#
_symmetry.space_group_name_H-M   'P 1'
#
loop_
_entity.id
_entity.type
_entity.pdbx_description
1 polymer ?
#
loop_
_entity_poly.entity_id
_entity_poly.type
_entity_poly.pdbx_seq_one_letter_code
_entity_poly.pdbx_strand_id
1 'polypeptide(L)'
;MLDMVNCKILSVLESDAVDAYLLSESSMFVFPHKLILKTCGTTTLLLGLQRMLHIAAEHAGFPFSNATSAKEIKAIATPYRVFYSRKNFLFPDKQHGPHRSWKQEVKYLDDMVDGGSAYMVGKMNGDHWYLYITSPNREFTPPLTPDSEKNEVAPASFSIPGSFGHGGHGGPGSDETLEILMTDLDPENAKQFYLANASAVACDKLSAETKARPNAVSGTSTPLGEVDVFADGMESDLHEPCEKLGDIEGLTTEGHALGTVVSEQCGLADVYPTSVYPDARIDSYLFSPCGFSANGIIPPPPATQEDGQENGKNAGHYFSVHVTPETGFSFASFETNVPGGQSGRTTAEIIEHVVEIFKPGRFSVTLFEAKGRGDNAYGVNKAEAKGLAAQRFIDSVRGYRRIDRIVHDFEDYDLVFRFYEREGWVGDKKARVGEEM
;
A
#
# COMPACT_ATOMS: atom_id res chain seq x y z
N MET A 1 11.27 -6.95 15.26
CA MET A 1 11.02 -7.52 13.91
C MET A 1 11.59 -6.60 12.85
N LEU A 2 11.11 -5.35 12.74
CA LEU A 2 11.59 -4.39 11.75
C LEU A 2 13.11 -4.13 11.81
N ASP A 3 13.68 -4.07 13.02
CA ASP A 3 15.15 -3.99 13.20
C ASP A 3 15.92 -5.14 12.55
N MET A 4 15.34 -6.34 12.45
CA MET A 4 16.00 -7.51 11.85
C MET A 4 16.14 -7.37 10.33
N VAL A 5 15.31 -6.53 9.71
CA VAL A 5 15.28 -6.29 8.26
C VAL A 5 15.73 -4.88 7.91
N ASN A 6 16.37 -4.17 8.86
CA ASN A 6 16.89 -2.81 8.73
C ASN A 6 15.83 -1.74 8.42
N CYS A 7 14.62 -1.90 8.98
CA CYS A 7 13.56 -0.89 8.87
C CYS A 7 13.32 -0.21 10.23
N LYS A 8 13.08 1.10 10.20
CA LYS A 8 12.70 1.90 11.39
C LYS A 8 11.32 2.53 11.19
N ILE A 9 10.55 2.62 12.26
CA ILE A 9 9.28 3.36 12.27
C ILE A 9 9.61 4.85 12.40
N LEU A 10 9.06 5.66 11.51
CA LEU A 10 9.14 7.12 11.56
C LEU A 10 7.93 7.69 12.33
N SER A 11 6.74 7.17 12.02
CA SER A 11 5.47 7.64 12.56
C SER A 11 4.38 6.58 12.39
N VAL A 12 3.25 6.80 13.07
CA VAL A 12 2.09 5.89 13.07
C VAL A 12 0.81 6.70 12.93
N LEU A 13 -0.06 6.29 11.99
CA LEU A 13 -1.46 6.69 11.96
C LEU A 13 -2.31 5.55 12.49
N GLU A 14 -3.01 5.78 13.59
CA GLU A 14 -3.92 4.81 14.19
C GLU A 14 -5.36 5.05 13.75
N SER A 15 -6.11 3.96 13.53
CA SER A 15 -7.56 4.01 13.29
C SER A 15 -8.23 2.73 13.79
N ASP A 16 -9.56 2.76 13.91
CA ASP A 16 -10.32 1.60 14.39
C ASP A 16 -10.19 0.35 13.50
N ALA A 17 -9.85 0.53 12.23
CA ALA A 17 -9.80 -0.55 11.24
C ALA A 17 -8.38 -0.96 10.83
N VAL A 18 -7.43 -0.01 10.82
CA VAL A 18 -6.05 -0.23 10.38
C VAL A 18 -5.10 0.76 11.03
N ASP A 19 -3.95 0.25 11.48
CA ASP A 19 -2.82 1.07 11.88
C ASP A 19 -1.80 1.11 10.73
N ALA A 20 -1.42 2.32 10.32
CA ALA A 20 -0.46 2.56 9.25
C ALA A 20 0.85 3.10 9.81
N TYR A 21 1.91 2.31 9.69
CA TYR A 21 3.25 2.66 10.13
C TYR A 21 4.06 3.16 8.93
N LEU A 22 4.47 4.42 8.95
CA LEU A 22 5.40 4.95 7.98
C LEU A 22 6.80 4.56 8.43
N LEU A 23 7.53 3.88 7.55
CA LEU A 23 8.87 3.38 7.84
C LEU A 23 9.91 4.16 7.03
N SER A 24 11.18 4.00 7.39
CA SER A 24 12.33 4.48 6.61
C SER A 24 12.29 3.92 5.18
N GLU A 25 11.69 4.67 4.25
CA GLU A 25 11.43 4.34 2.84
C GLU A 25 10.48 3.15 2.60
N SER A 26 9.58 2.85 3.54
CA SER A 26 8.79 1.61 3.52
C SER A 26 7.46 1.81 4.25
N SER A 27 6.53 0.86 4.16
CA SER A 27 5.22 0.95 4.83
C SER A 27 4.81 -0.38 5.45
N MET A 28 4.14 -0.30 6.59
CA MET A 28 3.47 -1.46 7.21
C MET A 28 2.05 -1.08 7.60
N PHE A 29 1.08 -1.92 7.22
CA PHE A 29 -0.33 -1.77 7.60
C PHE A 29 -0.76 -2.97 8.41
N VAL A 30 -1.34 -2.73 9.58
CA VAL A 30 -1.78 -3.77 10.51
C VAL A 30 -3.29 -3.68 10.67
N PHE A 31 -3.99 -4.68 10.16
CA PHE A 31 -5.43 -4.89 10.35
C PHE A 31 -5.65 -5.98 11.40
N PRO A 32 -6.86 -6.09 11.99
CA PRO A 32 -7.17 -7.18 12.90
C PRO A 32 -6.94 -8.60 12.34
N HIS A 33 -6.99 -8.76 11.01
CA HIS A 33 -6.94 -10.06 10.33
C HIS A 33 -5.92 -10.14 9.19
N LYS A 34 -5.19 -9.05 8.91
CA LYS A 34 -4.27 -8.92 7.76
C LYS A 34 -3.09 -8.04 8.14
N LEU A 35 -1.91 -8.37 7.63
CA LEU A 35 -0.73 -7.51 7.73
C LEU A 35 -0.14 -7.33 6.34
N ILE A 36 0.22 -6.09 6.02
CA ILE A 36 0.89 -5.73 4.77
C ILE A 36 2.21 -5.08 5.15
N LEU A 37 3.32 -5.60 4.63
CA LEU A 37 4.65 -5.05 4.85
C LEU A 37 5.35 -4.91 3.51
N LYS A 38 5.64 -3.67 3.14
CA LYS A 38 6.31 -3.31 1.90
C LYS A 38 7.64 -2.67 2.24
N THR A 39 8.72 -3.23 1.71
CA THR A 39 10.06 -2.69 1.92
C THR A 39 10.80 -2.46 0.61
N CYS A 40 11.79 -1.57 0.63
CA CYS A 40 12.59 -1.20 -0.54
C CYS A 40 14.09 -1.45 -0.30
N GLY A 41 14.93 -0.97 -1.23
CA GLY A 41 16.39 -1.00 -1.09
C GLY A 41 16.95 -2.42 -1.06
N THR A 42 17.75 -2.71 -0.04
CA THR A 42 18.40 -4.03 0.17
C THR A 42 17.90 -4.76 1.42
N THR A 43 16.72 -4.34 1.91
CA THR A 43 16.04 -4.95 3.06
C THR A 43 15.75 -6.43 2.79
N THR A 44 15.93 -7.27 3.81
CA THR A 44 15.77 -8.72 3.70
C THR A 44 14.40 -9.17 4.20
N LEU A 45 13.34 -8.65 3.59
CA LEU A 45 11.93 -8.79 4.01
C LEU A 45 11.57 -10.21 4.47
N LEU A 46 11.91 -11.24 3.67
CA LEU A 46 11.53 -12.62 3.97
C LEU A 46 12.17 -13.16 5.25
N LEU A 47 13.35 -12.67 5.66
CA LEU A 47 13.97 -13.06 6.93
C LEU A 47 13.17 -12.57 8.16
N GLY A 48 12.30 -11.58 7.99
CA GLY A 48 11.37 -11.11 9.01
C GLY A 48 10.13 -11.98 9.16
N LEU A 49 9.79 -12.82 8.16
CA LEU A 49 8.52 -13.54 8.08
C LEU A 49 8.31 -14.49 9.29
N GLN A 50 9.33 -15.26 9.65
CA GLN A 50 9.24 -16.15 10.81
C GLN A 50 8.91 -15.38 12.10
N ARG A 51 9.60 -14.26 12.33
CA ARG A 51 9.38 -13.45 13.53
C ARG A 51 8.00 -12.79 13.51
N MET A 52 7.53 -12.39 12.34
CA MET A 52 6.19 -11.83 12.15
C MET A 52 5.11 -12.85 12.52
N LEU A 53 5.18 -14.07 11.96
CA LEU A 53 4.21 -15.12 12.26
C LEU A 53 4.30 -15.60 13.72
N HIS A 54 5.49 -15.58 14.32
CA HIS A 54 5.65 -15.86 15.74
C HIS A 54 4.96 -14.82 16.63
N ILE A 55 5.12 -13.52 16.32
CA ILE A 55 4.42 -12.43 17.02
C ILE A 55 2.91 -12.60 16.89
N ALA A 56 2.41 -12.97 15.70
CA ALA A 56 0.99 -13.22 15.49
C ALA A 56 0.46 -14.39 16.36
N ALA A 57 1.22 -15.48 16.49
CA ALA A 57 0.85 -16.60 17.34
C ALA A 57 0.91 -16.25 18.84
N GLU A 58 2.00 -15.62 19.30
CA GLU A 58 2.25 -15.35 20.71
C GLU A 58 1.37 -14.23 21.27
N HIS A 59 1.24 -13.12 20.52
CA HIS A 59 0.62 -11.90 21.03
C HIS A 59 -0.79 -11.64 20.50
N ALA A 60 -1.08 -12.07 19.26
CA ALA A 60 -2.40 -11.88 18.66
C ALA A 60 -3.28 -13.14 18.70
N GLY A 61 -2.75 -14.27 19.19
CA GLY A 61 -3.52 -15.50 19.40
C GLY A 61 -3.94 -16.22 18.12
N PHE A 62 -3.27 -15.97 17.00
CA PHE A 62 -3.54 -16.69 15.75
C PHE A 62 -3.18 -18.18 15.89
N PRO A 63 -3.95 -19.08 15.24
CA PRO A 63 -3.73 -20.52 15.36
C PRO A 63 -2.36 -20.91 14.81
N PHE A 64 -1.74 -21.91 15.44
CA PHE A 64 -0.49 -22.54 15.01
C PHE A 64 -0.55 -24.03 15.33
N SER A 65 0.15 -24.85 14.54
CA SER A 65 0.16 -26.32 14.69
C SER A 65 1.55 -26.92 14.92
N ASN A 66 2.61 -26.12 14.77
CA ASN A 66 3.99 -26.61 14.74
C ASN A 66 4.72 -26.59 16.10
N ALA A 67 4.03 -26.20 17.17
CA ALA A 67 4.54 -26.11 18.54
C ALA A 67 3.46 -26.46 19.57
N THR A 68 3.86 -26.71 20.82
CA THR A 68 2.90 -27.02 21.91
C THR A 68 2.47 -25.75 22.65
N SER A 69 3.35 -24.75 22.66
CA SER A 69 3.12 -23.45 23.30
C SER A 69 3.53 -22.30 22.39
N ALA A 70 2.74 -21.22 22.40
CA ALA A 70 3.01 -20.02 21.61
C ALA A 70 4.32 -19.31 22.02
N LYS A 71 4.82 -19.58 23.24
CA LYS A 71 6.09 -19.04 23.76
C LYS A 71 7.33 -19.73 23.17
N GLU A 72 7.16 -20.86 22.49
CA GLU A 72 8.28 -21.52 21.82
C GLU A 72 8.69 -20.71 20.58
N ILE A 73 9.99 -20.44 20.40
CA ILE A 73 10.52 -19.65 19.28
C ILE A 73 10.10 -20.20 17.90
N LYS A 74 9.84 -21.51 17.82
CA LYS A 74 9.38 -22.16 16.59
C LYS A 74 7.89 -21.98 16.33
N ALA A 75 7.07 -21.59 17.31
CA ALA A 75 5.63 -21.40 17.13
C ALA A 75 5.39 -20.26 16.13
N ILE A 76 4.80 -20.56 14.98
CA ILE A 76 4.45 -19.56 13.97
C ILE A 76 2.98 -19.70 13.63
N ALA A 77 2.28 -18.58 13.51
CA ALA A 77 0.89 -18.57 13.09
C ALA A 77 0.74 -19.22 11.71
N THR A 78 -0.36 -19.95 11.52
CA THR A 78 -0.77 -20.51 10.23
C THR A 78 -1.62 -19.47 9.51
N PRO A 79 -1.08 -18.77 8.49
CA PRO A 79 -1.84 -17.74 7.79
C PRO A 79 -2.99 -18.37 6.99
N TYR A 80 -4.12 -17.65 6.90
CA TYR A 80 -5.19 -18.01 5.97
C TYR A 80 -4.70 -17.98 4.52
N ARG A 81 -3.85 -16.97 4.20
CA ARG A 81 -3.25 -16.78 2.89
C ARG A 81 -1.96 -15.98 2.98
N VAL A 82 -1.03 -16.28 2.08
CA VAL A 82 0.18 -15.49 1.86
C VAL A 82 0.22 -14.99 0.42
N PHE A 83 0.50 -13.70 0.27
CA PHE A 83 0.91 -13.09 -0.98
C PHE A 83 2.30 -12.52 -0.78
N TYR A 84 3.25 -12.95 -1.59
CA TYR A 84 4.56 -12.32 -1.69
C TYR A 84 4.80 -11.95 -3.13
N SER A 85 5.06 -10.67 -3.38
CA SER A 85 5.27 -10.17 -4.72
C SER A 85 6.34 -9.12 -4.78
N ARG A 86 6.87 -8.93 -5.99
CA ARG A 86 7.73 -7.79 -6.31
C ARG A 86 7.85 -7.63 -7.82
N LYS A 87 8.10 -6.40 -8.25
CA LYS A 87 8.62 -6.16 -9.60
C LYS A 87 10.03 -6.75 -9.76
N ASN A 88 10.43 -7.02 -11.00
CA ASN A 88 11.84 -7.27 -11.31
C ASN A 88 12.72 -6.13 -10.76
N PHE A 89 13.84 -6.49 -10.12
CA PHE A 89 14.79 -5.50 -9.61
C PHE A 89 15.53 -4.82 -10.75
N LEU A 90 15.88 -3.56 -10.51
CA LEU A 90 16.82 -2.83 -11.34
C LEU A 90 18.24 -3.39 -11.18
N PHE A 91 18.66 -3.60 -9.93
CA PHE A 91 19.99 -4.11 -9.55
C PHE A 91 19.87 -5.40 -8.71
N PRO A 92 19.54 -6.56 -9.32
CA PRO A 92 19.36 -7.82 -8.59
C PRO A 92 20.62 -8.29 -7.85
N ASP A 93 21.82 -8.02 -8.40
CA ASP A 93 23.09 -8.45 -7.79
C ASP A 93 23.42 -7.72 -6.47
N LYS A 94 22.76 -6.60 -6.20
CA LYS A 94 22.91 -5.84 -4.94
C LYS A 94 22.06 -6.40 -3.80
N GLN A 95 21.17 -7.36 -4.08
CA GLN A 95 20.27 -7.91 -3.08
C GLN A 95 20.98 -8.91 -2.14
N HIS A 96 20.40 -9.08 -0.94
CA HIS A 96 20.92 -9.96 0.10
C HIS A 96 19.94 -11.06 0.48
N GLY A 97 20.43 -12.07 1.19
CA GLY A 97 19.61 -13.18 1.66
C GLY A 97 18.90 -13.90 0.50
N PRO A 98 17.67 -14.39 0.70
CA PRO A 98 16.96 -15.11 -0.36
C PRO A 98 16.62 -14.22 -1.56
N HIS A 99 16.71 -12.90 -1.46
CA HIS A 99 16.29 -11.94 -2.48
C HIS A 99 17.24 -11.79 -3.68
N ARG A 100 18.33 -12.57 -3.72
CA ARG A 100 19.27 -12.58 -4.85
C ARG A 100 18.69 -13.19 -6.12
N SER A 101 17.65 -14.03 -5.99
CA SER A 101 16.97 -14.60 -7.15
C SER A 101 15.57 -15.05 -6.78
N TRP A 102 14.66 -15.01 -7.74
CA TRP A 102 13.30 -15.52 -7.56
C TRP A 102 13.28 -16.98 -7.08
N LYS A 103 14.19 -17.81 -7.58
CA LYS A 103 14.32 -19.21 -7.15
C LYS A 103 14.62 -19.34 -5.65
N GLN A 104 15.45 -18.48 -5.09
CA GLN A 104 15.79 -18.52 -3.66
C GLN A 104 14.65 -17.99 -2.79
N GLU A 105 13.92 -16.96 -3.26
CA GLU A 105 12.72 -16.45 -2.59
C GLU A 105 11.62 -17.51 -2.52
N VAL A 106 11.33 -18.18 -3.64
CA VAL A 106 10.37 -19.29 -3.70
C VAL A 106 10.78 -20.42 -2.78
N LYS A 107 12.06 -20.84 -2.83
CA LYS A 107 12.55 -21.89 -1.93
C LYS A 107 12.37 -21.51 -0.46
N TYR A 108 12.69 -20.27 -0.09
CA TYR A 108 12.55 -19.80 1.29
C TYR A 108 11.09 -19.87 1.75
N LEU A 109 10.16 -19.48 0.88
CA LEU A 109 8.72 -19.53 1.16
C LEU A 109 8.19 -20.97 1.25
N ASP A 110 8.58 -21.85 0.33
CA ASP A 110 8.21 -23.27 0.35
C ASP A 110 8.72 -24.00 1.59
N ASP A 111 9.84 -23.56 2.17
CA ASP A 111 10.36 -24.11 3.43
C ASP A 111 9.55 -23.61 4.66
N MET A 112 8.71 -22.57 4.51
CA MET A 112 8.01 -21.88 5.60
C MET A 112 6.47 -22.04 5.58
N VAL A 113 5.86 -22.11 4.39
CA VAL A 113 4.42 -22.24 4.21
C VAL A 113 4.07 -23.30 3.19
N ASP A 114 2.99 -24.03 3.45
CA ASP A 114 2.48 -25.08 2.56
C ASP A 114 1.55 -24.52 1.48
N GLY A 115 1.41 -25.26 0.38
CA GLY A 115 0.42 -24.96 -0.66
C GLY A 115 0.71 -23.71 -1.49
N GLY A 116 1.97 -23.28 -1.53
CA GLY A 116 2.42 -22.15 -2.32
C GLY A 116 2.57 -22.45 -3.81
N SER A 117 2.35 -21.42 -4.62
CA SER A 117 2.54 -21.44 -6.06
C SER A 117 3.23 -20.15 -6.52
N ALA A 118 4.24 -20.29 -7.37
CA ALA A 118 5.06 -19.20 -7.86
C ALA A 118 4.80 -18.90 -9.34
N TYR A 119 4.66 -17.62 -9.68
CA TYR A 119 4.35 -17.12 -11.00
C TYR A 119 5.27 -15.96 -11.36
N MET A 120 5.49 -15.79 -12.65
CA MET A 120 6.09 -14.59 -13.23
C MET A 120 5.12 -14.07 -14.29
N VAL A 121 4.70 -12.83 -14.12
CA VAL A 121 3.67 -12.17 -14.94
C VAL A 121 4.33 -11.03 -15.70
N GLY A 122 4.28 -11.08 -17.03
CA GLY A 122 4.97 -10.13 -17.91
C GLY A 122 6.07 -10.78 -18.75
N LYS A 123 6.91 -9.96 -19.37
CA LYS A 123 7.97 -10.43 -20.27
C LYS A 123 9.21 -10.83 -19.46
N MET A 124 9.72 -12.04 -19.65
CA MET A 124 10.96 -12.51 -18.99
C MET A 124 12.16 -11.60 -19.26
N ASN A 125 12.25 -11.09 -20.50
CA ASN A 125 13.29 -10.19 -20.98
C ASN A 125 12.86 -8.71 -20.93
N GLY A 126 11.79 -8.42 -20.20
CA GLY A 126 11.21 -7.10 -20.08
C GLY A 126 10.74 -6.81 -18.66
N ASP A 127 9.88 -5.80 -18.52
CA ASP A 127 9.17 -5.56 -17.28
C ASP A 127 8.27 -6.75 -16.93
N HIS A 128 8.47 -7.27 -15.73
CA HIS A 128 7.69 -8.37 -15.19
C HIS A 128 7.57 -8.25 -13.68
N TRP A 129 6.60 -8.99 -13.16
CA TRP A 129 6.23 -9.02 -11.76
C TRP A 129 6.20 -10.46 -11.28
N TYR A 130 6.81 -10.72 -10.13
CA TYR A 130 6.85 -12.02 -9.50
C TYR A 130 5.76 -12.11 -8.44
N LEU A 131 5.13 -13.28 -8.36
CA LEU A 131 4.08 -13.60 -7.38
C LEU A 131 4.32 -14.97 -6.80
N TYR A 132 4.32 -15.05 -5.48
CA TYR A 132 4.12 -16.27 -4.73
C TYR A 132 2.79 -16.14 -3.98
N ILE A 133 1.93 -17.13 -4.12
CA ILE A 133 0.59 -17.13 -3.53
C ILE A 133 0.25 -18.52 -3.02
N THR A 134 -0.33 -18.61 -1.82
CA THR A 134 -0.85 -19.87 -1.28
C THR A 134 -2.33 -20.04 -1.61
N SER A 135 -2.78 -21.29 -1.72
CA SER A 135 -4.21 -21.58 -1.64
C SER A 135 -4.77 -21.17 -0.26
N PRO A 136 -6.04 -20.77 -0.17
CA PRO A 136 -6.66 -20.44 1.11
C PRO A 136 -6.65 -21.64 2.05
N ASN A 137 -6.20 -21.46 3.29
CA ASN A 137 -6.27 -22.53 4.28
C ASN A 137 -7.72 -22.73 4.75
N ARG A 138 -8.31 -23.87 4.36
CA ARG A 138 -9.71 -24.24 4.66
C ARG A 138 -9.88 -25.01 5.98
N GLU A 139 -8.80 -25.37 6.67
CA GLU A 139 -8.89 -26.16 7.92
C GLU A 139 -9.49 -25.36 9.09
N PHE A 140 -9.44 -24.03 9.02
CA PHE A 140 -9.93 -23.12 10.07
C PHE A 140 -11.22 -22.36 9.70
N THR A 141 -11.79 -22.64 8.53
CA THR A 141 -13.15 -22.20 8.21
C THR A 141 -14.17 -23.17 8.81
N PRO A 142 -15.24 -22.70 9.48
CA PRO A 142 -16.36 -23.57 9.85
C PRO A 142 -16.83 -24.37 8.62
N PRO A 143 -17.16 -25.66 8.75
CA PRO A 143 -17.54 -26.48 7.62
C PRO A 143 -18.73 -25.84 6.89
N LEU A 144 -18.66 -25.84 5.56
CA LEU A 144 -19.78 -25.50 4.70
C LEU A 144 -20.97 -26.36 5.14
N THR A 145 -22.08 -25.72 5.49
CA THR A 145 -23.33 -26.43 5.72
C THR A 145 -23.63 -27.20 4.43
N PRO A 146 -23.84 -28.52 4.47
CA PRO A 146 -24.11 -29.28 3.25
C PRO A 146 -25.32 -28.68 2.55
N ASP A 147 -25.19 -28.43 1.24
CA ASP A 147 -26.35 -28.13 0.40
C ASP A 147 -27.35 -29.28 0.59
N SER A 148 -28.47 -28.98 1.26
CA SER A 148 -29.53 -29.96 1.42
C SER A 148 -29.95 -30.44 0.04
N GLU A 149 -29.86 -31.74 -0.18
CA GLU A 149 -30.25 -32.41 -1.42
C GLU A 149 -31.59 -31.86 -1.91
N LYS A 150 -31.57 -31.14 -3.04
CA LYS A 150 -32.79 -30.71 -3.73
C LYS A 150 -33.47 -31.96 -4.28
N ASN A 151 -34.39 -32.53 -3.52
CA ASN A 151 -35.40 -33.43 -4.07
C ASN A 151 -36.32 -32.64 -5.00
N GLU A 152 -36.41 -33.09 -6.25
CA GLU A 152 -37.28 -32.57 -7.29
C GLU A 152 -38.76 -32.69 -6.89
N VAL A 153 -39.45 -31.58 -6.64
CA VAL A 153 -40.88 -31.41 -6.96
C VAL A 153 -41.17 -29.92 -7.23
N ALA A 154 -41.77 -29.62 -8.38
CA ALA A 154 -42.19 -28.27 -8.81
C ALA A 154 -43.58 -27.85 -8.23
N PRO A 155 -44.09 -26.64 -8.50
CA PRO A 155 -44.08 -25.50 -7.58
C PRO A 155 -45.46 -25.20 -6.96
N ALA A 156 -45.48 -24.61 -5.77
CA ALA A 156 -46.62 -23.87 -5.26
C ALA A 156 -46.16 -22.53 -4.68
N SER A 157 -46.67 -21.45 -5.28
CA SER A 157 -46.49 -20.06 -4.89
C SER A 157 -47.06 -19.79 -3.49
N PHE A 158 -46.22 -19.42 -2.53
CA PHE A 158 -46.66 -18.66 -1.35
C PHE A 158 -45.57 -17.67 -0.92
N SER A 159 -45.92 -16.39 -1.00
CA SER A 159 -45.19 -15.26 -0.44
C SER A 159 -45.47 -15.15 1.07
N ILE A 160 -44.43 -15.15 1.92
CA ILE A 160 -44.48 -14.56 3.27
C ILE A 160 -43.12 -13.87 3.58
N PRO A 161 -43.13 -12.66 4.16
CA PRO A 161 -41.95 -11.86 4.47
C PRO A 161 -41.42 -12.09 5.89
N GLY A 162 -40.10 -12.00 6.09
CA GLY A 162 -39.50 -11.81 7.41
C GLY A 162 -38.30 -12.71 7.73
N SER A 163 -37.11 -12.10 7.67
CA SER A 163 -35.91 -12.25 8.52
C SER A 163 -35.66 -13.55 9.29
N PHE A 164 -34.49 -14.15 9.09
CA PHE A 164 -33.54 -14.43 10.17
C PHE A 164 -32.10 -14.38 9.63
N GLY A 165 -31.40 -13.29 9.92
CA GLY A 165 -29.96 -13.16 9.71
C GLY A 165 -29.20 -14.18 10.55
N HIS A 166 -28.14 -14.75 9.98
CA HIS A 166 -27.13 -15.48 10.72
C HIS A 166 -25.82 -14.73 10.56
N GLY A 167 -25.36 -14.17 11.68
CA GLY A 167 -24.08 -13.50 11.81
C GLY A 167 -22.95 -14.48 11.52
N GLY A 168 -22.29 -14.27 10.39
CA GLY A 168 -21.01 -14.89 10.05
C GLY A 168 -19.99 -13.77 9.90
N HIS A 169 -18.91 -13.86 10.67
CA HIS A 169 -17.73 -13.01 10.57
C HIS A 169 -17.27 -12.85 9.09
N GLY A 170 -16.96 -11.60 8.74
CA GLY A 170 -16.40 -11.08 7.48
C GLY A 170 -16.29 -12.06 6.31
N GLY A 171 -17.15 -11.91 5.31
CA GLY A 171 -16.95 -12.54 4.02
C GLY A 171 -16.01 -11.76 3.10
N PRO A 172 -15.17 -12.45 2.28
CA PRO A 172 -14.19 -11.83 1.39
C PRO A 172 -14.85 -11.31 0.10
N GLY A 173 -15.95 -10.58 0.22
CA GLY A 173 -16.78 -10.18 -0.92
C GLY A 173 -16.30 -8.96 -1.69
N SER A 174 -15.24 -8.26 -1.26
CA SER A 174 -14.85 -6.97 -1.86
C SER A 174 -13.39 -6.55 -1.59
N ASP A 175 -12.45 -7.49 -1.46
CA ASP A 175 -11.02 -7.14 -1.34
C ASP A 175 -10.45 -6.86 -2.73
N GLU A 176 -10.00 -5.63 -2.94
CA GLU A 176 -9.34 -5.16 -4.16
C GLU A 176 -7.96 -4.63 -3.77
N THR A 177 -6.93 -4.85 -4.59
CA THR A 177 -5.62 -4.22 -4.39
C THR A 177 -5.06 -3.79 -5.74
N LEU A 178 -4.84 -2.48 -5.86
CA LEU A 178 -4.24 -1.82 -7.02
C LEU A 178 -2.81 -1.42 -6.68
N GLU A 179 -1.83 -1.83 -7.50
CA GLU A 179 -0.48 -1.27 -7.47
C GLU A 179 -0.13 -0.64 -8.82
N ILE A 180 0.56 0.50 -8.76
CA ILE A 180 1.10 1.22 -9.91
C ILE A 180 2.60 1.41 -9.67
N LEU A 181 3.43 0.79 -10.50
CA LEU A 181 4.89 0.79 -10.35
C LEU A 181 5.51 1.50 -11.55
N MET A 182 6.22 2.59 -11.28
CA MET A 182 6.57 3.62 -12.25
C MET A 182 8.09 3.78 -12.32
N THR A 183 8.65 3.82 -13.52
CA THR A 183 10.08 4.05 -13.78
C THR A 183 10.28 5.19 -14.77
N ASP A 184 11.48 5.76 -14.78
CA ASP A 184 11.84 6.87 -15.66
C ASP A 184 10.91 8.06 -15.43
N LEU A 185 10.77 8.45 -14.16
CA LEU A 185 9.96 9.58 -13.73
C LEU A 185 10.40 10.84 -14.47
N ASP A 186 9.46 11.72 -14.78
CA ASP A 186 9.78 12.98 -15.45
C ASP A 186 10.70 13.83 -14.56
N PRO A 187 11.86 14.30 -15.06
CA PRO A 187 12.83 15.01 -14.23
C PRO A 187 12.29 16.31 -13.63
N GLU A 188 11.37 17.01 -14.29
CA GLU A 188 10.79 18.24 -13.74
C GLU A 188 9.82 17.92 -12.61
N ASN A 189 8.95 16.91 -12.79
CA ASN A 189 8.06 16.47 -11.72
C ASN A 189 8.84 15.86 -10.55
N ALA A 190 9.92 15.12 -10.81
CA ALA A 190 10.74 14.47 -9.80
C ALA A 190 11.44 15.46 -8.85
N LYS A 191 11.71 16.70 -9.29
CA LYS A 191 12.30 17.75 -8.43
C LYS A 191 11.50 18.00 -7.16
N GLN A 192 10.18 17.79 -7.19
CA GLN A 192 9.30 17.99 -6.03
C GLN A 192 9.70 17.11 -4.84
N PHE A 193 10.37 15.99 -5.07
CA PHE A 193 10.79 15.02 -4.05
C PHE A 193 12.25 15.20 -3.60
N TYR A 194 12.87 16.35 -3.93
CA TYR A 194 14.17 16.77 -3.40
C TYR A 194 13.99 17.80 -2.30
N LEU A 195 14.78 17.67 -1.24
CA LEU A 195 14.77 18.58 -0.09
C LEU A 195 14.90 20.04 -0.53
N ALA A 196 15.88 20.34 -1.38
CA ALA A 196 16.14 21.71 -1.85
C ALA A 196 14.92 22.36 -2.52
N ASN A 197 14.14 21.60 -3.31
CA ASN A 197 12.95 22.12 -3.98
C ASN A 197 11.78 22.27 -3.00
N ALA A 198 11.54 21.26 -2.16
CA ALA A 198 10.45 21.28 -1.18
C ALA A 198 10.62 22.43 -0.17
N SER A 199 11.86 22.65 0.33
CA SER A 199 12.17 23.76 1.23
C SER A 199 11.94 25.11 0.56
N ALA A 200 12.32 25.27 -0.72
CA ALA A 200 12.08 26.50 -1.46
C ALA A 200 10.57 26.81 -1.58
N VAL A 201 9.77 25.80 -1.92
CA VAL A 201 8.31 25.95 -2.02
C VAL A 201 7.68 26.27 -0.66
N ALA A 202 8.12 25.61 0.41
CA ALA A 202 7.63 25.89 1.76
C ALA A 202 7.92 27.34 2.17
N CYS A 203 9.13 27.85 1.90
CA CYS A 203 9.49 29.24 2.14
C CYS A 203 8.62 30.23 1.35
N ASP A 204 8.32 29.93 0.09
CA ASP A 204 7.46 30.76 -0.76
C ASP A 204 6.01 30.78 -0.25
N LYS A 205 5.47 29.62 0.15
CA LYS A 205 4.13 29.51 0.79
C LYS A 205 4.04 30.37 2.06
N LEU A 206 4.99 30.21 2.98
CA LEU A 206 5.03 30.98 4.24
C LEU A 206 5.14 32.50 3.99
N SER A 207 5.93 32.89 2.99
CA SER A 207 6.09 34.28 2.59
C SER A 207 4.80 34.86 1.98
N ALA A 208 4.07 34.07 1.21
CA ALA A 208 2.78 34.46 0.63
C ALA A 208 1.70 34.61 1.70
N GLU A 209 1.61 33.69 2.65
CA GLU A 209 0.64 33.74 3.76
C GLU A 209 0.88 34.96 4.68
N THR A 210 2.15 35.27 4.96
CA THR A 210 2.52 36.46 5.74
C THR A 210 2.11 37.75 5.04
N LYS A 211 2.23 37.81 3.71
CA LYS A 211 1.77 38.97 2.90
C LYS A 211 0.25 39.04 2.75
N ALA A 212 -0.44 37.91 2.83
CA ALA A 212 -1.90 37.82 2.69
C ALA A 212 -2.68 38.15 3.98
N ARG A 213 -2.01 38.30 5.14
CA ARG A 213 -2.62 38.82 6.37
C ARG A 213 -2.50 40.35 6.45
N PRO A 214 -3.52 41.15 6.07
CA PRO A 214 -3.48 42.59 6.28
C PRO A 214 -3.49 42.92 7.79
N ASN A 215 -2.68 43.91 8.18
CA ASN A 215 -2.56 44.49 9.52
C ASN A 215 -3.91 44.56 10.27
N ALA A 216 -4.09 43.69 11.27
CA ALA A 216 -5.15 43.79 12.25
C ALA A 216 -4.56 43.97 13.66
N VAL A 217 -3.70 44.98 13.87
CA VAL A 217 -3.56 45.66 15.17
C VAL A 217 -3.16 47.12 14.92
N SER A 218 -4.14 48.02 15.09
CA SER A 218 -3.89 49.43 15.42
C SER A 218 -4.19 49.61 16.91
N GLY A 219 -3.19 50.07 17.66
CA GLY A 219 -3.24 50.40 19.10
C GLY A 219 -2.98 49.19 20.01
N THR A 220 -1.96 49.11 20.86
CA THR A 220 -1.22 50.12 21.61
C THR A 220 0.21 49.63 21.91
N SER A 221 1.13 50.59 22.05
CA SER A 221 2.57 50.53 22.29
C SER A 221 3.09 49.59 23.39
N THR A 222 4.17 48.84 23.09
CA THR A 222 5.44 48.78 23.85
C THR A 222 6.52 48.09 22.99
N PRO A 223 7.81 48.51 23.02
CA PRO A 223 8.84 47.95 22.15
C PRO A 223 9.38 46.63 22.74
N LEU A 224 9.38 45.58 21.93
CA LEU A 224 10.05 44.31 22.24
C LEU A 224 11.56 44.51 22.08
N GLY A 225 12.28 44.38 23.19
CA GLY A 225 13.73 44.30 23.20
C GLY A 225 14.22 43.01 22.56
N GLU A 226 15.37 43.10 21.90
CA GLU A 226 16.25 41.98 21.58
C GLU A 226 16.33 41.01 22.77
N VAL A 227 16.02 39.74 22.53
CA VAL A 227 16.37 38.68 23.47
C VAL A 227 17.59 37.98 22.90
N ASP A 228 18.69 38.24 23.62
CA ASP A 228 20.05 37.83 23.41
C ASP A 228 20.19 36.31 23.37
N VAL A 229 20.74 35.81 22.27
CA VAL A 229 21.24 34.45 22.10
C VAL A 229 22.62 34.46 22.76
N PHE A 230 22.74 34.09 24.04
CA PHE A 230 23.96 33.57 24.73
C PHE A 230 23.81 33.77 26.25
N ALA A 231 23.39 32.74 26.98
CA ALA A 231 23.63 32.65 28.42
C ALA A 231 23.76 31.18 28.86
N ASP A 232 25.01 30.71 28.85
CA ASP A 232 25.46 29.50 29.54
C ASP A 232 25.46 29.69 31.07
N GLY A 233 25.16 28.62 31.82
CA GLY A 233 25.28 28.65 33.29
C GLY A 233 24.80 27.43 34.11
N MET A 234 25.30 26.23 33.78
CA MET A 234 25.81 25.16 34.70
C MET A 234 24.90 24.35 35.70
N GLU A 235 24.90 23.02 35.43
CA GLU A 235 24.89 21.78 36.27
C GLU A 235 23.86 21.46 37.37
N SER A 236 23.17 20.30 37.21
CA SER A 236 23.45 19.09 38.03
C SER A 236 22.89 17.77 37.43
N ASP A 237 23.80 16.85 37.10
CA ASP A 237 23.83 15.39 37.31
C ASP A 237 22.68 14.40 36.94
N LEU A 238 23.08 13.45 36.08
CA LEU A 238 22.80 11.99 36.05
C LEU A 238 21.51 11.45 35.39
N HIS A 239 21.52 11.32 34.06
CA HIS A 239 21.47 10.04 33.30
C HIS A 239 21.30 10.36 31.80
N GLU A 240 22.29 10.03 30.97
CA GLU A 240 22.25 10.24 29.51
C GLU A 240 21.06 9.53 28.83
N PRO A 241 20.18 10.25 28.10
CA PRO A 241 19.42 9.69 27.00
C PRO A 241 20.13 10.06 25.69
N CYS A 242 20.76 9.07 25.07
CA CYS A 242 21.18 8.97 23.66
C CYS A 242 21.00 10.25 22.81
N GLU A 243 22.08 11.00 22.58
CA GLU A 243 22.11 12.21 21.71
C GLU A 243 21.53 11.97 20.29
N LYS A 244 21.49 10.72 19.81
CA LYS A 244 20.88 10.36 18.52
C LYS A 244 19.36 10.53 18.48
N LEU A 245 18.66 10.46 19.61
CA LEU A 245 17.20 10.59 19.65
C LEU A 245 16.76 12.05 19.43
N GLY A 246 17.49 13.03 19.96
CA GLY A 246 17.20 14.45 19.77
C GLY A 246 17.38 14.92 18.32
N ASP A 247 18.46 14.47 17.66
CA ASP A 247 18.69 14.76 16.24
C ASP A 247 17.63 14.10 15.34
N ILE A 248 17.19 12.88 15.68
CA ILE A 248 16.12 12.17 14.96
C ILE A 248 14.75 12.85 15.20
N GLU A 249 14.41 13.30 16.40
CA GLU A 249 13.16 14.01 16.67
C GLU A 249 13.07 15.35 15.93
N GLY A 250 14.19 16.08 15.83
CA GLY A 250 14.28 17.31 15.03
C GLY A 250 14.12 17.05 13.51
N LEU A 251 14.84 16.06 12.99
CA LEU A 251 14.77 15.65 11.58
C LEU A 251 13.44 14.99 11.21
N THR A 252 12.79 14.31 12.16
CA THR A 252 11.47 13.68 11.91
C THR A 252 10.40 14.74 11.74
N THR A 253 10.38 15.76 12.60
CA THR A 253 9.40 16.86 12.52
C THR A 253 9.55 17.66 11.21
N GLU A 254 10.79 17.97 10.81
CA GLU A 254 11.05 18.69 9.56
C GLU A 254 10.66 17.86 8.33
N GLY A 255 11.03 16.57 8.31
CA GLY A 255 10.68 15.66 7.22
C GLY A 255 9.17 15.49 7.05
N HIS A 256 8.40 15.47 8.15
CA HIS A 256 6.93 15.45 8.09
C HIS A 256 6.32 16.76 7.61
N ALA A 257 6.84 17.89 8.08
CA ALA A 257 6.34 19.20 7.64
C ALA A 257 6.55 19.39 6.13
N LEU A 258 7.74 19.09 5.63
CA LEU A 258 8.05 19.16 4.20
C LEU A 258 7.33 18.08 3.40
N GLY A 259 7.18 16.87 3.96
CA GLY A 259 6.39 15.80 3.35
C GLY A 259 4.93 16.22 3.12
N THR A 260 4.33 16.93 4.09
CA THR A 260 2.98 17.49 3.95
C THR A 260 2.91 18.51 2.82
N VAL A 261 3.88 19.44 2.75
CA VAL A 261 3.95 20.43 1.66
C VAL A 261 4.05 19.77 0.30
N VAL A 262 4.87 18.73 0.17
CA VAL A 262 5.05 17.97 -1.08
C VAL A 262 3.78 17.21 -1.45
N SER A 263 3.12 16.56 -0.49
CA SER A 263 1.88 15.80 -0.70
C SER A 263 0.75 16.69 -1.25
N GLU A 264 0.60 17.90 -0.71
CA GLU A 264 -0.35 18.89 -1.23
C GLU A 264 0.07 19.41 -2.61
N GLN A 265 1.34 19.78 -2.78
CA GLN A 265 1.82 20.43 -3.99
C GLN A 265 1.76 19.51 -5.21
N CYS A 266 2.13 18.25 -5.05
CA CYS A 266 2.21 17.31 -6.15
C CYS A 266 0.83 16.71 -6.51
N GLY A 267 -0.21 17.01 -5.73
CA GLY A 267 -1.58 16.50 -5.93
C GLY A 267 -1.85 15.14 -5.28
N LEU A 268 -0.92 14.59 -4.48
CA LEU A 268 -1.15 13.32 -3.79
C LEU A 268 -2.33 13.39 -2.82
N ALA A 269 -2.50 14.52 -2.13
CA ALA A 269 -3.63 14.77 -1.24
C ALA A 269 -5.00 14.73 -1.95
N ASP A 270 -5.03 14.95 -3.27
CA ASP A 270 -6.24 14.97 -4.09
C ASP A 270 -6.55 13.61 -4.73
N VAL A 271 -5.73 12.58 -4.51
CA VAL A 271 -6.05 11.22 -4.96
C VAL A 271 -7.29 10.69 -4.23
N TYR A 272 -7.39 10.95 -2.92
CA TYR A 272 -8.57 10.68 -2.10
C TYR A 272 -8.94 11.92 -1.28
N PRO A 273 -9.61 12.90 -1.91
CA PRO A 273 -9.80 14.21 -1.30
C PRO A 273 -10.79 14.15 -0.14
N THR A 274 -10.57 14.99 0.88
CA THR A 274 -11.43 15.04 2.08
C THR A 274 -12.85 15.52 1.81
N SER A 275 -13.09 16.18 0.66
CA SER A 275 -14.45 16.51 0.19
C SER A 275 -15.29 15.26 -0.12
N VAL A 276 -14.63 14.15 -0.46
CA VAL A 276 -15.26 12.85 -0.75
C VAL A 276 -15.05 11.87 0.40
N TYR A 277 -13.88 11.89 1.03
CA TYR A 277 -13.50 11.03 2.16
C TYR A 277 -13.19 11.90 3.39
N PRO A 278 -14.20 12.39 4.14
CA PRO A 278 -14.01 13.39 5.19
C PRO A 278 -12.96 13.05 6.25
N ASP A 279 -12.82 11.76 6.55
CA ASP A 279 -11.91 11.24 7.56
C ASP A 279 -10.58 10.72 6.98
N ALA A 280 -10.32 11.00 5.69
CA ALA A 280 -9.05 10.66 5.06
C ALA A 280 -7.90 11.39 5.73
N ARG A 281 -6.84 10.66 6.07
CA ARG A 281 -5.63 11.18 6.69
C ARG A 281 -4.42 10.69 5.93
N ILE A 282 -3.43 11.56 5.77
CA ILE A 282 -2.17 11.26 5.09
C ILE A 282 -1.03 11.61 6.04
N ASP A 283 -0.10 10.68 6.20
CA ASP A 283 1.16 10.88 6.88
C ASP A 283 2.28 10.74 5.85
N SER A 284 2.99 11.84 5.62
CA SER A 284 3.99 11.99 4.57
C SER A 284 5.33 12.38 5.17
N TYR A 285 6.41 11.91 4.56
CA TYR A 285 7.78 12.18 4.97
C TYR A 285 8.67 12.43 3.77
N LEU A 286 9.44 13.53 3.82
CA LEU A 286 10.48 13.85 2.85
C LEU A 286 11.85 13.51 3.43
N PHE A 287 12.64 12.75 2.67
CA PHE A 287 13.98 12.31 3.05
C PHE A 287 15.06 13.28 2.55
N SER A 288 16.21 13.26 3.23
CA SER A 288 17.39 14.05 2.85
C SER A 288 18.46 13.15 2.18
N PRO A 289 19.05 13.58 1.06
CA PRO A 289 18.81 14.83 0.33
C PRO A 289 17.56 14.80 -0.57
N CYS A 290 16.98 13.62 -0.77
CA CYS A 290 15.79 13.39 -1.58
C CYS A 290 15.13 12.07 -1.20
N GLY A 291 13.95 11.83 -1.76
CA GLY A 291 13.13 10.66 -1.49
C GLY A 291 11.87 11.05 -0.74
N PHE A 292 10.79 10.33 -0.97
CA PHE A 292 9.49 10.63 -0.35
C PHE A 292 8.74 9.34 -0.02
N SER A 293 8.04 9.32 1.10
CA SER A 293 7.10 8.25 1.43
C SER A 293 5.85 8.81 2.07
N ALA A 294 4.71 8.18 1.80
CA ALA A 294 3.45 8.55 2.42
C ALA A 294 2.55 7.34 2.64
N ASN A 295 1.82 7.34 3.76
CA ASN A 295 0.72 6.45 4.05
C ASN A 295 -0.57 7.24 4.14
N GLY A 296 -1.64 6.73 3.53
CA GLY A 296 -2.98 7.23 3.70
C GLY A 296 -3.88 6.21 4.39
N ILE A 297 -4.73 6.67 5.30
CA ILE A 297 -5.90 5.92 5.78
C ILE A 297 -7.12 6.59 5.20
N ILE A 298 -7.93 5.84 4.46
CA ILE A 298 -9.09 6.31 3.68
C ILE A 298 -10.35 5.60 4.18
N PRO A 299 -11.01 6.08 5.24
CA PRO A 299 -12.27 5.49 5.68
C PRO A 299 -13.36 5.64 4.61
N PRO A 300 -14.27 4.66 4.46
CA PRO A 300 -15.37 4.73 3.50
C PRO A 300 -16.30 5.91 3.81
N PRO A 301 -16.85 6.60 2.79
CA PRO A 301 -17.73 7.74 3.01
C PRO A 301 -19.08 7.31 3.63
N PRO A 302 -19.74 8.19 4.41
CA PRO A 302 -20.97 7.85 5.14
C PRO A 302 -22.12 7.31 4.28
N ALA A 303 -22.22 7.76 3.02
CA ALA A 303 -23.29 7.35 2.09
C ALA A 303 -23.17 5.89 1.62
N THR A 304 -22.00 5.25 1.76
CA THR A 304 -21.81 3.83 1.42
C THR A 304 -22.32 2.87 2.52
N GLN A 305 -22.90 3.41 3.60
CA GLN A 305 -23.42 2.66 4.75
C GLN A 305 -24.92 2.28 4.64
N GLU A 306 -25.55 2.45 3.47
CA GLU A 306 -27.02 2.31 3.34
C GLU A 306 -27.57 0.87 3.43
N ASP A 307 -26.74 -0.18 3.38
CA ASP A 307 -27.23 -1.57 3.33
C ASP A 307 -27.20 -2.31 4.67
N GLY A 308 -27.48 -1.65 5.81
CA GLY A 308 -27.78 -2.32 7.09
C GLY A 308 -26.74 -3.34 7.62
N GLN A 309 -25.59 -3.45 6.96
CA GLN A 309 -24.47 -4.29 7.33
C GLN A 309 -23.60 -3.46 8.27
N GLU A 310 -23.68 -3.77 9.56
CA GLU A 310 -22.75 -3.27 10.58
C GLU A 310 -21.27 -3.48 10.19
N ASN A 311 -20.99 -4.37 9.23
CA ASN A 311 -19.66 -4.64 8.68
C ASN A 311 -19.04 -3.50 7.87
N GLY A 312 -19.81 -2.53 7.38
CA GLY A 312 -19.26 -1.38 6.62
C GLY A 312 -18.55 -0.33 7.48
N LYS A 313 -18.80 -0.31 8.80
CA LYS A 313 -18.18 0.65 9.73
C LYS A 313 -16.68 0.41 9.96
N ASN A 314 -16.19 -0.80 9.68
CA ASN A 314 -14.80 -1.19 9.94
C ASN A 314 -13.99 -1.49 8.66
N ALA A 315 -14.46 -1.06 7.49
CA ALA A 315 -13.65 -1.17 6.27
C ALA A 315 -12.50 -0.17 6.33
N GLY A 316 -11.29 -0.65 6.65
CA GLY A 316 -10.08 0.16 6.57
C GLY A 316 -9.56 0.15 5.14
N HIS A 317 -9.62 1.28 4.44
CA HIS A 317 -8.85 1.44 3.22
C HIS A 317 -7.57 2.22 3.49
N TYR A 318 -6.55 1.93 2.68
CA TYR A 318 -5.26 2.57 2.76
C TYR A 318 -4.75 2.94 1.36
N PHE A 319 -3.76 3.80 1.34
CA PHE A 319 -2.81 3.84 0.25
C PHE A 319 -1.38 4.01 0.79
N SER A 320 -0.39 3.65 -0.01
CA SER A 320 1.02 3.94 0.25
C SER A 320 1.70 4.43 -1.02
N VAL A 321 2.62 5.38 -0.85
CA VAL A 321 3.50 5.91 -1.90
C VAL A 321 4.94 5.89 -1.45
N HIS A 322 5.84 5.47 -2.33
CA HIS A 322 7.29 5.57 -2.14
C HIS A 322 7.96 6.07 -3.42
N VAL A 323 8.89 7.02 -3.29
CA VAL A 323 9.53 7.70 -4.42
C VAL A 323 11.04 7.74 -4.24
N THR A 324 11.75 7.28 -5.26
CA THR A 324 13.20 7.41 -5.48
C THR A 324 13.36 8.32 -6.70
N PRO A 325 13.58 9.65 -6.51
CA PRO A 325 13.53 10.61 -7.62
C PRO A 325 14.81 10.68 -8.46
N GLU A 326 15.89 10.01 -8.04
CA GLU A 326 17.20 10.13 -8.66
C GLU A 326 17.20 9.82 -10.15
N THR A 327 17.76 10.76 -10.92
CA THR A 327 18.00 10.54 -12.35
C THR A 327 18.93 9.35 -12.53
N GLY A 328 18.65 8.54 -13.54
CA GLY A 328 19.38 7.31 -13.74
C GLY A 328 18.57 6.14 -13.25
N PHE A 329 18.00 6.12 -12.05
CA PHE A 329 17.27 4.96 -11.48
C PHE A 329 15.92 5.34 -10.83
N SER A 330 15.29 6.39 -11.35
CA SER A 330 14.06 6.93 -10.79
C SER A 330 12.92 5.90 -10.77
N PHE A 331 12.26 5.81 -9.63
CA PHE A 331 11.20 4.85 -9.36
C PHE A 331 10.15 5.46 -8.43
N ALA A 332 8.88 5.16 -8.69
CA ALA A 332 7.80 5.45 -7.77
C ALA A 332 6.83 4.27 -7.69
N SER A 333 6.29 4.01 -6.51
CA SER A 333 5.21 3.04 -6.33
C SER A 333 4.02 3.70 -5.67
N PHE A 334 2.83 3.34 -6.11
CA PHE A 334 1.56 3.64 -5.46
C PHE A 334 0.80 2.32 -5.25
N GLU A 335 0.22 2.14 -4.08
CA GLU A 335 -0.56 0.95 -3.74
C GLU A 335 -1.80 1.35 -2.94
N THR A 336 -2.95 0.74 -3.21
CA THR A 336 -4.20 1.03 -2.48
C THR A 336 -5.15 -0.16 -2.51
N ASN A 337 -5.99 -0.27 -1.49
CA ASN A 337 -7.13 -1.19 -1.45
C ASN A 337 -8.48 -0.46 -1.44
N VAL A 338 -8.52 0.82 -1.81
CA VAL A 338 -9.80 1.55 -1.99
C VAL A 338 -10.45 1.01 -3.27
N PRO A 339 -11.64 0.40 -3.21
CA PRO A 339 -12.31 -0.17 -4.38
C PRO A 339 -12.61 0.87 -5.46
N GLY A 340 -12.37 0.49 -6.72
CA GLY A 340 -12.79 1.28 -7.86
C GLY A 340 -14.30 1.48 -7.88
N GLY A 341 -14.76 2.73 -8.06
CA GLY A 341 -16.17 3.08 -8.15
C GLY A 341 -16.87 3.39 -6.83
N GLN A 342 -16.22 3.18 -5.67
CA GLN A 342 -16.82 3.41 -4.34
C GLN A 342 -17.41 4.83 -4.15
N SER A 343 -16.76 5.84 -4.75
CA SER A 343 -17.17 7.24 -4.71
C SER A 343 -17.47 7.82 -6.09
N GLY A 344 -17.73 6.95 -7.08
CA GLY A 344 -17.93 7.35 -8.47
C GLY A 344 -16.65 7.54 -9.28
N ARG A 345 -15.46 7.57 -8.64
CA ARG A 345 -14.17 7.50 -9.35
C ARG A 345 -13.84 6.07 -9.74
N THR A 346 -13.56 5.85 -11.01
CA THR A 346 -13.12 4.58 -11.57
C THR A 346 -11.65 4.32 -11.23
N THR A 347 -11.24 3.04 -11.26
CA THR A 347 -9.83 2.64 -11.14
C THR A 347 -8.94 3.33 -12.19
N ALA A 348 -9.47 3.56 -13.40
CA ALA A 348 -8.75 4.26 -14.47
C ALA A 348 -8.45 5.72 -14.09
N GLU A 349 -9.42 6.45 -13.55
CA GLU A 349 -9.22 7.85 -13.10
C GLU A 349 -8.24 7.95 -11.92
N ILE A 350 -8.14 6.92 -11.08
CA ILE A 350 -7.10 6.86 -10.03
C ILE A 350 -5.73 6.64 -10.67
N ILE A 351 -5.61 5.69 -11.60
CA ILE A 351 -4.36 5.45 -12.33
C ILE A 351 -3.90 6.71 -13.06
N GLU A 352 -4.79 7.39 -13.78
CA GLU A 352 -4.46 8.62 -14.51
C GLU A 352 -3.99 9.74 -13.57
N HIS A 353 -4.67 9.93 -12.44
CA HIS A 353 -4.25 10.93 -11.46
C HIS A 353 -2.83 10.61 -10.95
N VAL A 354 -2.59 9.38 -10.46
CA VAL A 354 -1.27 9.00 -9.94
C VAL A 354 -0.18 9.12 -11.00
N VAL A 355 -0.44 8.69 -12.22
CA VAL A 355 0.51 8.79 -13.34
C VAL A 355 0.82 10.25 -13.69
N GLU A 356 -0.14 11.17 -13.58
CA GLU A 356 0.08 12.61 -13.84
C GLU A 356 0.99 13.27 -12.78
N ILE A 357 1.00 12.77 -11.53
CA ILE A 357 1.92 13.25 -10.47
C ILE A 357 3.38 13.03 -10.88
N PHE A 358 3.69 11.86 -11.45
CA PHE A 358 5.08 11.44 -11.70
C PHE A 358 5.51 11.50 -13.17
N LYS A 359 4.54 11.51 -14.10
CA LYS A 359 4.73 11.46 -15.57
C LYS A 359 5.77 10.44 -16.04
N PRO A 360 5.72 9.19 -15.55
CA PRO A 360 6.75 8.19 -15.83
C PRO A 360 6.88 7.92 -17.33
N GLY A 361 8.07 7.52 -17.76
CA GLY A 361 8.26 6.98 -19.10
C GLY A 361 7.56 5.62 -19.26
N ARG A 362 7.61 4.79 -18.22
CA ARG A 362 7.03 3.44 -18.22
C ARG A 362 6.38 3.15 -16.87
N PHE A 363 5.29 2.39 -16.90
CA PHE A 363 4.71 1.88 -15.65
C PHE A 363 3.97 0.56 -15.87
N SER A 364 3.89 -0.24 -14.80
CA SER A 364 3.04 -1.42 -14.72
C SER A 364 1.91 -1.22 -13.72
N VAL A 365 0.78 -1.86 -13.97
CA VAL A 365 -0.36 -1.93 -13.06
C VAL A 365 -0.65 -3.38 -12.72
N THR A 366 -0.77 -3.69 -11.43
CA THR A 366 -1.34 -4.96 -10.93
C THR A 366 -2.65 -4.63 -10.23
N LEU A 367 -3.69 -5.40 -10.56
CA LEU A 367 -5.00 -5.29 -9.93
C LEU A 367 -5.45 -6.68 -9.50
N PHE A 368 -5.55 -6.89 -8.18
CA PHE A 368 -6.14 -8.08 -7.57
C PHE A 368 -7.58 -7.77 -7.19
N GLU A 369 -8.50 -8.64 -7.60
CA GLU A 369 -9.93 -8.55 -7.26
C GLU A 369 -10.37 -9.89 -6.68
N ALA A 370 -10.84 -9.90 -5.43
CA ALA A 370 -11.42 -11.09 -4.84
C ALA A 370 -12.72 -11.47 -5.54
N LYS A 371 -12.91 -12.76 -5.81
CA LYS A 371 -14.13 -13.30 -6.40
C LYS A 371 -15.23 -13.35 -5.34
N GLY A 372 -16.43 -12.89 -5.71
CA GLY A 372 -17.58 -12.91 -4.82
C GLY A 372 -17.95 -14.34 -4.39
N ARG A 373 -18.48 -14.49 -3.16
CA ARG A 373 -18.89 -15.77 -2.54
C ARG A 373 -19.94 -16.61 -3.33
N GLY A 374 -20.38 -16.16 -4.51
CA GLY A 374 -21.36 -16.83 -5.37
C GLY A 374 -20.85 -17.29 -6.75
N ASP A 375 -19.58 -17.02 -7.09
CA ASP A 375 -19.00 -17.48 -8.35
C ASP A 375 -18.58 -18.95 -8.24
N ASN A 376 -19.55 -19.85 -8.40
CA ASN A 376 -19.31 -21.28 -8.44
C ASN A 376 -18.28 -21.63 -9.53
N ALA A 377 -17.23 -22.37 -9.15
CA ALA A 377 -16.18 -22.90 -10.04
C ALA A 377 -16.73 -23.75 -11.23
N TYR A 378 -17.99 -24.18 -11.16
CA TYR A 378 -18.70 -24.97 -12.16
C TYR A 378 -19.70 -24.16 -13.02
N GLY A 379 -19.40 -22.92 -13.37
CA GLY A 379 -19.73 -22.37 -14.70
C GLY A 379 -21.19 -22.31 -15.17
N VAL A 380 -22.20 -22.15 -14.31
CA VAL A 380 -23.60 -22.04 -14.79
C VAL A 380 -24.04 -20.61 -15.14
N ASN A 381 -23.34 -19.55 -14.71
CA ASN A 381 -23.68 -18.15 -15.09
C ASN A 381 -22.53 -17.38 -15.75
N LYS A 382 -21.74 -18.07 -16.58
CA LYS A 382 -20.59 -17.48 -17.28
C LYS A 382 -20.95 -16.42 -18.34
N ALA A 383 -22.23 -16.19 -18.66
CA ALA A 383 -22.63 -15.26 -19.72
C ALA A 383 -22.76 -13.80 -19.22
N GLU A 384 -23.19 -13.58 -17.98
CA GLU A 384 -23.40 -12.23 -17.43
C GLU A 384 -22.21 -11.74 -16.59
N ALA A 385 -21.55 -12.63 -15.82
CA ALA A 385 -20.36 -12.28 -15.02
C ALA A 385 -19.09 -12.09 -15.87
N LYS A 386 -18.94 -12.85 -16.98
CA LYS A 386 -17.88 -12.58 -17.97
C LYS A 386 -18.01 -11.19 -18.60
N GLY A 387 -19.21 -10.61 -18.60
CA GLY A 387 -19.44 -9.25 -19.07
C GLY A 387 -18.66 -8.24 -18.24
N LEU A 388 -18.72 -8.30 -16.91
CA LEU A 388 -18.18 -7.24 -16.05
C LEU A 388 -16.64 -7.26 -15.91
N ALA A 389 -16.01 -8.42 -15.72
CA ALA A 389 -14.55 -8.50 -15.64
C ALA A 389 -13.86 -8.33 -17.01
N ALA A 390 -14.52 -8.76 -18.11
CA ALA A 390 -14.01 -8.54 -19.47
C ALA A 390 -14.36 -7.14 -20.02
N GLN A 391 -15.39 -6.46 -19.50
CA GLN A 391 -15.77 -5.06 -19.83
C GLN A 391 -15.31 -4.03 -18.80
N ARG A 392 -14.50 -4.37 -17.79
CA ARG A 392 -13.61 -3.38 -17.14
C ARG A 392 -12.54 -2.97 -18.16
N PHE A 393 -13.00 -2.31 -19.23
CA PHE A 393 -12.26 -1.45 -20.12
C PHE A 393 -11.60 -0.40 -19.22
N ILE A 394 -10.40 -0.70 -18.72
CA ILE A 394 -9.47 0.38 -18.42
C ILE A 394 -9.10 0.90 -19.80
N ASP A 395 -9.94 1.82 -20.24
CA ASP A 395 -9.75 2.66 -21.41
C ASP A 395 -8.40 3.35 -21.27
N SER A 396 -7.76 3.52 -22.41
CA SER A 396 -6.48 4.22 -22.60
C SER A 396 -6.15 5.19 -21.46
N VAL A 397 -5.05 4.93 -20.75
CA VAL A 397 -4.45 5.95 -19.88
C VAL A 397 -3.95 7.06 -20.80
N ARG A 398 -4.50 8.27 -20.66
CA ARG A 398 -4.19 9.37 -21.57
C ARG A 398 -2.68 9.62 -21.68
N GLY A 399 -2.16 9.68 -22.91
CA GLY A 399 -0.73 9.90 -23.18
C GLY A 399 0.15 8.65 -23.01
N TYR A 400 -0.45 7.48 -22.80
CA TYR A 400 0.24 6.21 -22.66
C TYR A 400 -0.34 5.12 -23.55
N ARG A 401 0.55 4.38 -24.20
CA ARG A 401 0.22 3.20 -24.97
C ARG A 401 0.35 1.97 -24.09
N ARG A 402 -0.72 1.17 -23.99
CA ARG A 402 -0.67 -0.15 -23.36
C ARG A 402 0.11 -1.13 -24.24
N ILE A 403 1.14 -1.73 -23.68
CA ILE A 403 2.02 -2.71 -24.36
C ILE A 403 1.57 -4.13 -24.07
N ASP A 404 1.29 -4.45 -22.80
CA ASP A 404 0.89 -5.79 -22.37
C ASP A 404 -0.38 -5.74 -21.51
N ARG A 405 -1.20 -6.77 -21.62
CA ARG A 405 -2.32 -7.07 -20.72
C ARG A 405 -2.37 -8.57 -20.50
N ILE A 406 -2.19 -9.00 -19.26
CA ILE A 406 -2.20 -10.41 -18.86
C ILE A 406 -3.25 -10.56 -17.76
N VAL A 407 -4.09 -11.59 -17.88
CA VAL A 407 -5.11 -11.91 -16.88
C VAL A 407 -4.80 -13.31 -16.35
N HIS A 408 -4.69 -13.43 -15.03
CA HIS A 408 -4.58 -14.70 -14.33
C HIS A 408 -5.85 -14.92 -13.51
N ASP A 409 -6.46 -16.07 -13.74
CA ASP A 409 -7.67 -16.55 -13.06
C ASP A 409 -7.19 -17.50 -11.93
N PHE A 410 -7.11 -16.99 -10.70
CA PHE A 410 -6.83 -17.80 -9.50
C PHE A 410 -8.14 -18.30 -8.88
N GLU A 411 -8.06 -19.23 -7.93
CA GLU A 411 -9.24 -19.87 -7.33
C GLU A 411 -10.30 -18.87 -6.85
N ASP A 412 -9.85 -17.83 -6.17
CA ASP A 412 -10.70 -16.84 -5.48
C ASP A 412 -10.24 -15.39 -5.72
N TYR A 413 -9.30 -15.17 -6.63
CA TYR A 413 -8.90 -13.85 -7.10
C TYR A 413 -8.73 -13.84 -8.62
N ASP A 414 -9.08 -12.71 -9.25
CA ASP A 414 -8.60 -12.38 -10.58
C ASP A 414 -7.42 -11.38 -10.46
N LEU A 415 -6.33 -11.65 -11.18
CA LEU A 415 -5.20 -10.73 -11.31
C LEU A 415 -5.15 -10.19 -12.73
N VAL A 416 -5.17 -8.86 -12.86
CA VAL A 416 -4.90 -8.19 -14.13
C VAL A 416 -3.58 -7.42 -14.05
N PHE A 417 -2.60 -7.86 -14.83
CA PHE A 417 -1.35 -7.16 -15.05
C PHE A 417 -1.41 -6.36 -16.36
N ARG A 418 -0.97 -5.11 -16.33
CA ARG A 418 -0.85 -4.26 -17.52
C ARG A 418 0.48 -3.53 -17.51
N PHE A 419 1.07 -3.32 -18.69
CA PHE A 419 2.29 -2.55 -18.87
C PHE A 419 2.07 -1.44 -19.89
N TYR A 420 2.60 -0.25 -19.61
CA TYR A 420 2.38 0.96 -20.39
C TYR A 420 3.69 1.69 -20.67
N GLU A 421 3.75 2.33 -21.85
CA GLU A 421 4.82 3.24 -22.26
C GLU A 421 4.22 4.59 -22.66
N ARG A 422 4.86 5.68 -22.25
CA ARG A 422 4.46 7.05 -22.62
C ARG A 422 4.56 7.23 -24.13
N GLU A 423 3.53 7.83 -24.73
CA GLU A 423 3.51 8.10 -26.16
C GLU A 423 4.66 9.04 -26.57
N GLY A 424 5.34 8.73 -27.67
CA GLY A 424 6.49 9.51 -28.13
C GLY A 424 7.75 9.37 -27.26
N TRP A 425 7.76 8.47 -26.27
CA TRP A 425 8.96 8.23 -25.46
C TRP A 425 10.02 7.47 -26.28
N VAL A 426 11.10 8.18 -26.62
CA VAL A 426 12.31 7.71 -27.32
C VAL A 426 13.37 7.12 -26.36
N GLY A 427 12.97 6.37 -25.34
CA GLY A 427 13.93 5.92 -24.33
C GLY A 427 14.99 4.98 -24.86
N ASP A 428 15.96 4.66 -23.99
CA ASP A 428 16.79 3.50 -24.23
C ASP A 428 15.83 2.32 -24.36
N LYS A 429 15.67 1.83 -25.60
CA LYS A 429 14.64 0.87 -26.03
C LYS A 429 14.75 -0.52 -25.35
N LYS A 430 15.47 -0.60 -24.23
CA LYS A 430 15.70 -1.78 -23.42
C LYS A 430 14.92 -1.64 -22.11
N ALA A 431 14.29 -2.74 -21.69
CA ALA A 431 13.76 -2.84 -20.35
C ALA A 431 14.89 -2.70 -19.33
N ARG A 432 14.61 -2.03 -18.22
CA ARG A 432 15.57 -1.83 -17.13
C ARG A 432 15.57 -3.04 -16.22
N VAL A 433 16.24 -4.09 -16.68
CA VAL A 433 16.32 -5.38 -16.01
C VAL A 433 17.79 -5.72 -15.84
N GLY A 434 18.26 -5.80 -14.59
CA GLY A 434 19.63 -6.23 -14.32
C GLY A 434 20.69 -5.25 -14.81
N GLU A 435 20.56 -3.97 -14.46
CA GLU A 435 21.53 -2.96 -14.86
C GLU A 435 22.86 -3.10 -14.11
N GLU A 436 23.95 -2.75 -14.80
CA GLU A 436 25.27 -2.55 -14.20
C GLU A 436 25.39 -1.09 -13.74
N MET A 437 25.85 -0.87 -12.52
CA MET A 437 26.01 0.46 -11.92
C MET A 437 27.37 1.08 -12.27
#